data_AF-A0A9E3VX86-F1
#
_entry.id   AF-A0A9E3VX86-F1
#
_cell.length_a   1.000
_cell.length_b   1.000
_cell.length_c   1.000
_cell.angle_alpha   90.00
_cell.angle_beta   90.00
_cell.angle_gamma   90.00
#
_symmetry.space_group_name_H-M   'P 1'
#
loop_
_entity.id
_entity.type
_entity.pdbx_description
1 polymer ?
#
loop_
_entity_poly.entity_id
_entity_poly.type
_entity_poly.pdbx_seq_one_letter_code
_entity_poly.pdbx_strand_id
1 'polypeptide(L)'
;MQAEDIYLFRHVVVRDAAYQLMPLTRRGELHSDAISIVEAHGADGHAEALAYHARLAAESAPGDARLKAQEVTYTRRAAEDAERRHLPTYALTHWRRVQELADDRELLIVARLGEASALKRLGRQRECDDVQRDCLELARGGVSADLFCQAADAHINRMTRDGDLDHAEALIHEALRRDPGQALRGRLLVQQAGLLSTRGEPEEAEQVAAEALQCVTASGDLRGIGRVKAELASIVARTPEGLARGRTLYTEAIEAFRASGEVGAPWIAQHNMAVMELNNGDGARAEKLLLPVLERAREIGAEDVVRGTLGNLASCYQWFLGRLPEAGELLRRQVNSFREHGSLQETATAIREYARWHSEMGNEPEALALLTEAIGKYRRVKPGSLSEAFCLALIGGIKLHAGDTVQAEQSLRMALDMFGDTRGMWKSIALRDFGKLLFVQGRLASARDACVLSNEMGASETPRMFLAASDLVSLLLLQGDFAGAGDLTAQVAEALGTDKLERFYLTVAVVPQLRLEAWHLAHGEQDALTRAESLHSDLLDRAARGDFPHRASVARALAAADRLMRAMRTGPGRLFRGHALDELSEPCRAALADAPG
;
A
#
# COMPACT_ATOMS: atom_id res chain seq x y z
N MET A 1 -61.09 20.64 14.24
CA MET A 1 -60.84 19.21 13.97
C MET A 1 -61.49 18.44 15.10
N GLN A 2 -62.59 17.73 14.84
CA GLN A 2 -63.29 16.96 15.88
C GLN A 2 -62.53 15.65 16.14
N ALA A 3 -62.70 15.04 17.32
CA ALA A 3 -61.96 13.84 17.73
C ALA A 3 -62.16 12.63 16.79
N GLU A 4 -63.26 12.61 16.03
CA GLU A 4 -63.56 11.57 15.03
C GLU A 4 -62.68 11.70 13.76
N ASP A 5 -62.34 12.91 13.32
CA ASP A 5 -61.42 13.15 12.18
C ASP A 5 -60.00 12.64 12.50
N ILE A 6 -59.61 12.72 13.77
CA ILE A 6 -58.29 12.28 14.27
C ILE A 6 -58.21 10.74 14.33
N TYR A 7 -59.35 10.06 14.52
CA TYR A 7 -59.40 8.60 14.68
C TYR A 7 -59.30 7.84 13.34
N LEU A 8 -59.78 8.44 12.24
CA LEU A 8 -59.75 7.85 10.89
C LEU A 8 -58.34 7.66 10.31
N PHE A 9 -57.35 8.44 10.76
CA PHE A 9 -56.00 8.44 10.18
C PHE A 9 -54.95 7.64 10.98
N ARG A 10 -55.34 6.88 12.02
CA ARG A 10 -54.39 6.03 12.77
C ARG A 10 -53.98 4.74 12.05
N HIS A 11 -54.79 4.25 11.12
CA HIS A 11 -54.50 3.00 10.42
C HIS A 11 -53.80 3.26 9.09
N VAL A 12 -52.53 2.85 8.98
CA VAL A 12 -51.65 3.15 7.83
C VAL A 12 -52.29 2.79 6.48
N VAL A 13 -53.02 1.67 6.43
CA VAL A 13 -53.72 1.18 5.24
C VAL A 13 -54.89 2.08 4.83
N VAL A 14 -55.66 2.60 5.79
CA VAL A 14 -56.81 3.49 5.50
C VAL A 14 -56.32 4.85 5.03
N ARG A 15 -55.25 5.37 5.65
CA ARG A 15 -54.57 6.59 5.20
C ARG A 15 -54.03 6.42 3.77
N ASP A 16 -53.34 5.34 3.49
CA ASP A 16 -52.73 5.12 2.16
C ASP A 16 -53.82 4.90 1.09
N ALA A 17 -54.91 4.18 1.41
CA ALA A 17 -56.06 4.04 0.53
C ALA A 17 -56.76 5.39 0.26
N ALA A 18 -57.01 6.19 1.30
CA ALA A 18 -57.58 7.53 1.16
C ALA A 18 -56.67 8.45 0.33
N TYR A 19 -55.34 8.34 0.52
CA TYR A 19 -54.35 9.06 -0.28
C TYR A 19 -54.40 8.65 -1.75
N GLN A 20 -54.46 7.35 -2.06
CA GLN A 20 -54.53 6.86 -3.45
C GLN A 20 -55.84 7.22 -4.16
N LEU A 21 -56.93 7.44 -3.42
CA LEU A 21 -58.21 7.90 -3.97
C LEU A 21 -58.23 9.40 -4.30
N MET A 22 -57.25 10.19 -3.83
CA MET A 22 -57.18 11.63 -4.14
C MET A 22 -56.74 11.89 -5.59
N PRO A 23 -57.29 12.92 -6.26
CA PRO A 23 -56.83 13.36 -7.57
C PRO A 23 -55.31 13.63 -7.56
N LEU A 24 -54.63 13.28 -8.66
CA LEU A 24 -53.17 13.47 -8.80
C LEU A 24 -52.77 14.93 -8.55
N THR A 25 -53.48 15.88 -9.15
CA THR A 25 -53.25 17.33 -8.96
C THR A 25 -53.35 17.74 -7.49
N ARG A 26 -54.36 17.26 -6.77
CA ARG A 26 -54.52 17.56 -5.34
C ARG A 26 -53.40 16.96 -4.49
N ARG A 27 -52.90 15.77 -4.83
CA ARG A 27 -51.71 15.19 -4.18
C ARG A 27 -50.47 16.06 -4.43
N GLY A 28 -50.31 16.56 -5.64
CA GLY A 28 -49.24 17.49 -6.02
C GLY A 28 -49.21 18.78 -5.21
N GLU A 29 -50.38 19.40 -5.04
CA GLU A 29 -50.57 20.58 -4.20
C GLU A 29 -50.17 20.29 -2.74
N LEU A 30 -50.66 19.18 -2.17
CA LEU A 30 -50.32 18.80 -0.80
C LEU A 30 -48.82 18.53 -0.61
N HIS A 31 -48.14 17.97 -1.61
CA HIS A 31 -46.69 17.79 -1.57
C HIS A 31 -45.92 19.10 -1.72
N SER A 32 -46.44 20.04 -2.52
CA SER A 32 -45.88 21.39 -2.60
C SER A 32 -46.03 22.14 -1.28
N ASP A 33 -47.19 22.04 -0.64
CA ASP A 33 -47.45 22.60 0.69
C ASP A 33 -46.52 21.98 1.75
N ALA A 34 -46.31 20.65 1.69
CA ALA A 34 -45.39 19.95 2.58
C ALA A 34 -43.94 20.45 2.44
N ILE A 35 -43.47 20.72 1.21
CA ILE A 35 -42.15 21.34 0.99
C ILE A 35 -42.08 22.70 1.70
N SER A 36 -43.05 23.58 1.48
CA SER A 36 -43.09 24.90 2.11
C SER A 36 -43.10 24.83 3.64
N ILE A 37 -43.81 23.85 4.21
CA ILE A 37 -43.82 23.62 5.66
C ILE A 37 -42.45 23.17 6.17
N VAL A 38 -41.81 22.22 5.49
CA VAL A 38 -40.48 21.72 5.88
C VAL A 38 -39.43 22.83 5.77
N GLU A 39 -39.49 23.66 4.73
CA GLU A 39 -38.60 24.81 4.59
C GLU A 39 -38.77 25.82 5.73
N ALA A 40 -40.01 26.12 6.12
CA ALA A 40 -40.31 27.04 7.20
C ALA A 40 -39.80 26.57 8.58
N HIS A 41 -39.64 25.27 8.79
CA HIS A 41 -39.19 24.68 10.07
C HIS A 41 -37.70 24.32 10.08
N GLY A 42 -36.94 24.73 9.06
CA GLY A 42 -35.53 24.44 8.89
C GLY A 42 -35.33 23.27 7.93
N ALA A 43 -34.93 23.59 6.70
CA ALA A 43 -34.64 22.58 5.68
C ALA A 43 -33.41 21.71 6.01
N ASP A 44 -32.56 22.16 6.92
CA ASP A 44 -31.33 21.46 7.32
C ASP A 44 -31.68 20.26 8.20
N GLY A 45 -31.38 19.06 7.69
CA GLY A 45 -31.72 17.77 8.32
C GLY A 45 -32.90 17.02 7.68
N HIS A 46 -33.61 17.64 6.73
CA HIS A 46 -34.78 17.04 6.06
C HIS A 46 -34.62 16.88 4.54
N ALA A 47 -33.39 16.79 4.05
CA ALA A 47 -33.09 16.72 2.62
C ALA A 47 -33.80 15.57 1.89
N GLU A 48 -33.87 14.39 2.52
CA GLU A 48 -34.57 13.21 1.98
C GLU A 48 -36.09 13.43 1.87
N ALA A 49 -36.70 14.01 2.90
CA ALA A 49 -38.13 14.32 2.91
C ALA A 49 -38.49 15.37 1.84
N LEU A 50 -37.64 16.39 1.68
CA LEU A 50 -37.78 17.39 0.62
C LEU A 50 -37.67 16.76 -0.77
N ALA A 51 -36.69 15.88 -0.99
CA ALA A 51 -36.54 15.17 -2.26
C ALA A 51 -37.76 14.28 -2.56
N TYR A 52 -38.28 13.57 -1.55
CA TYR A 52 -39.47 12.74 -1.67
C TYR A 52 -40.71 13.57 -2.07
N HIS A 53 -40.98 14.66 -1.36
CA HIS A 53 -42.13 15.51 -1.67
C HIS A 53 -41.99 16.23 -3.02
N ALA A 54 -40.79 16.70 -3.36
CA ALA A 54 -40.54 17.35 -4.64
C ALA A 54 -40.76 16.40 -5.83
N ARG A 55 -40.32 15.14 -5.69
CA ARG A 55 -40.59 14.10 -6.68
C ARG A 55 -42.07 13.85 -6.88
N LEU A 56 -42.83 13.64 -5.79
CA LEU A 56 -44.28 13.39 -5.91
C LEU A 56 -45.04 14.61 -6.44
N ALA A 57 -44.60 15.82 -6.13
CA ALA A 57 -45.15 17.03 -6.73
C ALA A 57 -44.88 17.06 -8.24
N ALA A 58 -43.65 16.80 -8.68
CA ALA A 58 -43.29 16.77 -10.11
C ALA A 58 -44.04 15.65 -10.89
N GLU A 59 -44.18 14.46 -10.31
CA GLU A 59 -44.93 13.34 -10.91
C GLU A 59 -46.42 13.66 -11.11
N SER A 60 -46.99 14.51 -10.25
CA SER A 60 -48.40 14.90 -10.33
C SER A 60 -48.74 15.88 -11.46
N ALA A 61 -47.73 16.59 -11.97
CA ALA A 61 -47.85 17.58 -13.04
C ALA A 61 -46.68 17.46 -14.04
N PRO A 62 -46.63 16.38 -14.85
CA PRO A 62 -45.57 16.17 -15.81
C PRO A 62 -45.50 17.33 -16.82
N GLY A 63 -44.36 18.02 -16.87
CA GLY A 63 -44.14 19.18 -17.74
C GLY A 63 -44.08 20.53 -17.01
N ASP A 64 -44.39 20.59 -15.71
CA ASP A 64 -44.15 21.79 -14.91
C ASP A 64 -42.64 21.96 -14.65
N ALA A 65 -42.03 22.94 -15.34
CA ALA A 65 -40.61 23.22 -15.25
C ALA A 65 -40.16 23.63 -13.83
N ARG A 66 -41.03 24.29 -13.05
CA ARG A 66 -40.71 24.73 -11.68
C ARG A 66 -40.62 23.53 -10.75
N LEU A 67 -41.59 22.61 -10.84
CA LEU A 67 -41.60 21.40 -10.02
C LEU A 67 -40.44 20.47 -10.38
N LYS A 68 -40.12 20.34 -11.68
CA LYS A 68 -38.94 19.59 -12.14
C LYS A 68 -37.63 20.17 -11.58
N ALA A 69 -37.45 21.49 -11.64
CA ALA A 69 -36.27 22.15 -11.09
C ALA A 69 -36.16 21.99 -9.57
N GLN A 70 -37.29 22.01 -8.86
CA GLN A 70 -37.33 21.69 -7.43
C GLN A 70 -36.92 20.23 -7.16
N GLU A 71 -37.42 19.26 -7.93
CA GLU A 71 -37.03 17.85 -7.79
C GLU A 71 -35.51 17.67 -7.97
N VAL A 72 -34.92 18.27 -9.00
CA VAL A 72 -33.46 18.26 -9.22
C VAL A 72 -32.72 18.80 -8.00
N THR A 73 -33.14 19.97 -7.51
CA THR A 73 -32.47 20.68 -6.42
C THR A 73 -32.48 19.86 -5.13
N TYR A 74 -33.65 19.38 -4.70
CA TYR A 74 -33.75 18.63 -3.45
C TYR A 74 -33.17 17.22 -3.57
N THR A 75 -33.28 16.57 -4.73
CA THR A 75 -32.64 15.25 -4.94
C THR A 75 -31.12 15.35 -4.86
N ARG A 76 -30.51 16.39 -5.47
CA ARG A 76 -29.08 16.65 -5.32
C ARG A 76 -28.70 16.91 -3.87
N ARG A 77 -29.46 17.74 -3.17
CA ARG A 77 -29.22 18.05 -1.74
C ARG A 77 -29.33 16.79 -0.86
N ALA A 78 -30.26 15.88 -1.16
CA ALA A 78 -30.39 14.59 -0.49
C ALA A 78 -29.18 13.68 -0.77
N ALA A 79 -28.68 13.65 -2.01
CA ALA A 79 -27.47 12.90 -2.35
C ALA A 79 -26.25 13.40 -1.58
N GLU A 80 -26.01 14.72 -1.57
CA GLU A 80 -24.92 15.35 -0.83
C GLU A 80 -25.04 15.15 0.69
N ASP A 81 -26.27 15.19 1.23
CA ASP A 81 -26.52 14.91 2.65
C ASP A 81 -26.22 13.45 3.01
N ALA A 82 -26.68 12.52 2.19
CA ALA A 82 -26.38 11.11 2.35
C ALA A 82 -24.86 10.85 2.30
N GLU A 83 -24.12 11.55 1.45
CA GLU A 83 -22.65 11.48 1.44
C GLU A 83 -22.02 11.99 2.74
N ARG A 84 -22.44 13.17 3.24
CA ARG A 84 -21.94 13.73 4.51
C ARG A 84 -22.22 12.81 5.69
N ARG A 85 -23.35 12.10 5.66
CA ARG A 85 -23.78 11.15 6.69
C ARG A 85 -23.22 9.75 6.49
N HIS A 86 -22.36 9.54 5.50
CA HIS A 86 -21.76 8.24 5.18
C HIS A 86 -22.80 7.13 4.90
N LEU A 87 -23.86 7.47 4.15
CA LEU A 87 -24.93 6.57 3.73
C LEU A 87 -24.83 6.27 2.22
N PRO A 88 -23.86 5.45 1.78
CA PRO A 88 -23.51 5.37 0.36
C PRO A 88 -24.60 4.72 -0.51
N THR A 89 -25.44 3.83 0.04
CA THR A 89 -26.59 3.27 -0.70
C THR A 89 -27.65 4.32 -1.03
N TYR A 90 -27.94 5.22 -0.09
CA TYR A 90 -28.86 6.33 -0.30
C TYR A 90 -28.26 7.36 -1.25
N ALA A 91 -26.98 7.71 -1.07
CA ALA A 91 -26.26 8.60 -1.98
C ALA A 91 -26.28 8.07 -3.42
N LEU A 92 -25.99 6.78 -3.63
CA LEU A 92 -26.05 6.15 -4.95
C LEU A 92 -27.43 6.27 -5.60
N THR A 93 -28.49 6.04 -4.82
CA THR A 93 -29.87 6.10 -5.30
C THR A 93 -30.22 7.52 -5.74
N HIS A 94 -29.92 8.52 -4.92
CA HIS A 94 -30.20 9.91 -5.25
C HIS A 94 -29.33 10.41 -6.41
N TRP A 95 -28.04 10.07 -6.47
CA TRP A 95 -27.18 10.47 -7.58
C TRP A 95 -27.66 9.91 -8.92
N ARG A 96 -28.09 8.64 -8.97
CA ARG A 96 -28.69 8.07 -10.18
C ARG A 96 -29.97 8.81 -10.58
N ARG A 97 -30.80 9.19 -9.60
CA ARG A 97 -31.99 10.02 -9.88
C ARG A 97 -31.62 11.41 -10.42
N VAL A 98 -30.57 12.05 -9.91
CA VAL A 98 -30.09 13.32 -10.47
C VAL A 98 -29.67 13.15 -11.93
N GLN A 99 -29.05 12.01 -12.31
CA GLN A 99 -28.68 11.75 -13.70
C GLN A 99 -29.90 11.63 -14.62
N GLU A 100 -30.98 10.96 -14.17
CA GLU A 100 -32.23 10.86 -14.93
C GLU A 100 -32.89 12.23 -15.15
N LEU A 101 -32.72 13.14 -14.19
CA LEU A 101 -33.31 14.48 -14.21
C LEU A 101 -32.40 15.54 -14.85
N ALA A 102 -31.14 15.20 -15.18
CA ALA A 102 -30.16 16.16 -15.63
C ALA A 102 -30.52 16.73 -17.01
N ASP A 103 -30.70 18.05 -17.07
CA ASP A 103 -31.06 18.77 -18.30
C ASP A 103 -29.84 19.35 -19.04
N ASP A 104 -28.67 19.30 -18.40
CA ASP A 104 -27.42 19.78 -18.94
C ASP A 104 -26.24 18.82 -18.65
N ARG A 105 -25.15 19.01 -19.39
CA ARG A 105 -23.96 18.16 -19.32
C ARG A 105 -23.22 18.31 -18.00
N GLU A 106 -23.18 19.50 -17.39
CA GLU A 106 -22.43 19.72 -16.16
C GLU A 106 -23.10 19.02 -14.99
N LEU A 107 -24.43 19.13 -14.87
CA LEU A 107 -25.20 18.43 -13.84
C LEU A 107 -25.08 16.91 -13.98
N LEU A 108 -25.09 16.39 -15.22
CA LEU A 108 -24.88 14.97 -15.46
C LEU A 108 -23.49 14.51 -14.99
N ILE A 109 -22.44 15.29 -15.24
CA ILE A 109 -21.08 14.98 -14.78
C ILE A 109 -21.00 15.04 -13.25
N VAL A 110 -21.56 16.07 -12.61
CA VAL A 110 -21.63 16.16 -11.14
C VAL A 110 -22.30 14.92 -10.54
N ALA A 111 -23.42 14.48 -11.13
CA ALA A 111 -24.14 13.31 -10.67
C ALA A 111 -23.39 12.00 -10.90
N ARG A 112 -22.61 11.89 -12.00
CA ARG A 112 -21.73 10.75 -12.27
C ARG A 112 -20.54 10.69 -11.30
N LEU A 113 -19.96 11.84 -10.95
CA LEU A 113 -18.91 11.93 -9.91
C LEU A 113 -19.44 11.48 -8.55
N GLY A 114 -20.65 11.91 -8.19
CA GLY A 114 -21.34 11.46 -6.98
C GLY A 114 -21.65 9.97 -6.97
N GLU A 115 -22.12 9.41 -8.09
CA GLU A 115 -22.31 7.96 -8.25
C GLU A 115 -20.98 7.20 -8.04
N ALA A 116 -19.89 7.63 -8.69
CA ALA A 116 -18.59 7.01 -8.53
C ALA A 116 -18.11 7.05 -7.07
N SER A 117 -18.30 8.18 -6.39
CA SER A 117 -18.00 8.36 -4.96
C SER A 117 -18.78 7.36 -4.09
N ALA A 118 -20.08 7.18 -4.35
CA ALA A 118 -20.92 6.23 -3.63
C ALA A 118 -20.55 4.77 -3.93
N LEU A 119 -20.32 4.41 -5.20
CA LEU A 119 -19.89 3.07 -5.61
C LEU A 119 -18.54 2.68 -4.99
N LYS A 120 -17.59 3.63 -4.92
CA LYS A 120 -16.31 3.44 -4.23
C LYS A 120 -16.51 3.08 -2.76
N ARG A 121 -17.37 3.81 -2.05
CA ARG A 121 -17.69 3.53 -0.63
C ARG A 121 -18.43 2.20 -0.42
N LEU A 122 -19.16 1.72 -1.43
CA LEU A 122 -19.79 0.39 -1.43
C LEU A 122 -18.84 -0.75 -1.82
N GLY A 123 -17.56 -0.46 -2.13
CA GLY A 123 -16.61 -1.46 -2.62
C GLY A 123 -16.91 -2.00 -4.03
N ARG A 124 -17.82 -1.35 -4.78
CA ARG A 124 -18.22 -1.73 -6.14
C ARG A 124 -17.23 -1.16 -7.16
N GLN A 125 -15.97 -1.57 -7.05
CA GLN A 125 -14.85 -0.91 -7.72
C GLN A 125 -14.96 -0.91 -9.26
N ARG A 126 -15.41 -2.02 -9.86
CA ARG A 126 -15.55 -2.11 -11.32
C ARG A 126 -16.56 -1.12 -11.87
N GLU A 127 -17.74 -1.03 -11.25
CA GLU A 127 -18.77 -0.08 -11.66
C GLU A 127 -18.31 1.36 -11.44
N CYS A 128 -17.58 1.62 -10.33
CA CYS A 128 -16.97 2.92 -10.10
C CYS A 128 -16.00 3.31 -11.22
N ASP A 129 -15.13 2.38 -11.62
CA ASP A 129 -14.14 2.59 -12.68
C ASP A 129 -14.80 2.85 -14.05
N ASP A 130 -15.88 2.14 -14.37
CA ASP A 130 -16.68 2.36 -15.59
C ASP A 130 -17.34 3.75 -15.57
N VAL A 131 -18.00 4.12 -14.46
CA VAL A 131 -18.63 5.44 -14.30
C VAL A 131 -17.60 6.57 -14.41
N GLN A 132 -16.41 6.41 -13.82
CA GLN A 132 -15.35 7.41 -13.90
C GLN A 132 -14.82 7.59 -15.33
N ARG A 133 -14.74 6.51 -16.12
CA ARG A 133 -14.33 6.58 -17.53
C ARG A 133 -15.34 7.35 -18.36
N ASP A 134 -16.62 6.96 -18.28
CA ASP A 134 -17.71 7.64 -18.98
C ASP A 134 -17.79 9.12 -18.59
N CYS A 135 -17.61 9.41 -17.29
CA CYS A 135 -17.63 10.76 -16.75
C CYS A 135 -16.52 11.64 -17.33
N LEU A 136 -15.30 11.11 -17.48
CA LEU A 136 -14.18 11.84 -18.09
C LEU A 136 -14.43 12.11 -19.58
N GLU A 137 -14.96 11.13 -20.31
CA GLU A 137 -15.33 11.30 -21.72
C GLU A 137 -16.38 12.39 -21.90
N LEU A 138 -17.41 12.40 -21.06
CA LEU A 138 -18.42 13.46 -21.03
C LEU A 138 -17.80 14.84 -20.75
N ALA A 139 -16.86 14.90 -19.80
CA ALA A 139 -16.19 16.15 -19.42
C ALA A 139 -15.24 16.71 -20.49
N ARG A 140 -14.83 15.92 -21.48
CA ARG A 140 -14.07 16.44 -22.63
C ARG A 140 -14.91 17.33 -23.55
N GLY A 141 -16.24 17.26 -23.47
CA GLY A 141 -17.18 17.97 -24.35
C GLY A 141 -17.43 19.45 -24.05
N GLY A 142 -16.47 20.21 -23.51
CA GLY A 142 -16.64 21.65 -23.27
C GLY A 142 -17.47 21.99 -22.03
N VAL A 143 -16.88 21.75 -20.86
CA VAL A 143 -17.39 22.12 -19.53
C VAL A 143 -16.37 23.04 -18.84
N SER A 144 -16.72 23.58 -17.67
CA SER A 144 -15.77 24.34 -16.85
C SER A 144 -14.47 23.56 -16.59
N ALA A 145 -13.36 24.30 -16.47
CA ALA A 145 -12.04 23.72 -16.18
C ALA A 145 -12.06 22.88 -14.91
N ASP A 146 -12.74 23.37 -13.87
CA ASP A 146 -12.86 22.69 -12.58
C ASP A 146 -13.60 21.36 -12.70
N LEU A 147 -14.70 21.32 -13.44
CA LEU A 147 -15.48 20.09 -13.57
C LEU A 147 -14.73 19.03 -14.38
N PHE A 148 -14.02 19.44 -15.44
CA PHE A 148 -13.11 18.55 -16.15
C PHE A 148 -12.02 18.00 -15.23
N CYS A 149 -11.37 18.88 -14.46
CA CYS A 149 -10.29 18.48 -13.59
C CYS A 149 -10.74 17.58 -12.43
N GLN A 150 -11.99 17.71 -11.96
CA GLN A 150 -12.59 16.78 -10.99
C GLN A 150 -12.78 15.38 -11.59
N ALA A 151 -13.28 15.30 -12.83
CA ALA A 151 -13.38 14.03 -13.54
C ALA A 151 -12.01 13.41 -13.84
N ALA A 152 -11.02 14.24 -14.18
CA ALA A 152 -9.65 13.82 -14.38
C ALA A 152 -9.03 13.26 -13.08
N ASP A 153 -9.10 13.96 -11.94
CA ASP A 153 -8.56 13.49 -10.64
C ASP A 153 -9.15 12.13 -10.24
N ALA A 154 -10.46 11.94 -10.43
CA ALA A 154 -11.12 10.67 -10.16
C ALA A 154 -10.54 9.52 -11.02
N HIS A 155 -10.31 9.77 -12.31
CA HIS A 155 -9.81 8.78 -13.26
C HIS A 155 -8.30 8.52 -13.14
N ILE A 156 -7.48 9.54 -12.86
CA ILE A 156 -6.03 9.42 -12.65
C ILE A 156 -5.71 8.39 -11.58
N ASN A 157 -6.42 8.45 -10.43
CA ASN A 157 -6.25 7.48 -9.34
C ASN A 157 -6.43 6.02 -9.80
N ARG A 158 -7.36 5.77 -10.73
CA ARG A 158 -7.58 4.44 -11.32
C ARG A 158 -6.39 4.04 -12.19
N MET A 159 -5.93 4.93 -13.07
CA MET A 159 -4.83 4.66 -14.01
C MET A 159 -3.53 4.36 -13.27
N THR A 160 -3.21 5.15 -12.23
CA THR A 160 -2.05 4.90 -11.36
C THR A 160 -2.14 3.52 -10.70
N ARG A 161 -3.32 3.12 -10.19
CA ARG A 161 -3.54 1.79 -9.61
C ARG A 161 -3.37 0.67 -10.65
N ASP A 162 -3.79 0.92 -11.89
CA ASP A 162 -3.70 -0.06 -12.98
C ASP A 162 -2.28 -0.19 -13.55
N GLY A 163 -1.37 0.72 -13.17
CA GLY A 163 0.01 0.80 -13.65
C GLY A 163 0.18 1.60 -14.95
N ASP A 164 -0.88 2.29 -15.40
CA ASP A 164 -0.89 3.08 -16.63
C ASP A 164 -0.39 4.51 -16.37
N LEU A 165 0.88 4.61 -16.00
CA LEU A 165 1.49 5.86 -15.52
C LEU A 165 1.60 6.93 -16.62
N ASP A 166 1.88 6.53 -17.86
CA ASP A 166 2.11 7.48 -18.97
C ASP A 166 0.82 8.21 -19.36
N HIS A 167 -0.30 7.47 -19.46
CA HIS A 167 -1.58 8.11 -19.74
C HIS A 167 -2.09 8.90 -18.53
N ALA A 168 -1.78 8.48 -17.30
CA ALA A 168 -2.10 9.24 -16.10
C ALA A 168 -1.39 10.61 -16.10
N GLU A 169 -0.09 10.62 -16.42
CA GLU A 169 0.70 11.83 -16.57
C GLU A 169 0.17 12.74 -17.68
N ALA A 170 -0.14 12.18 -18.86
CA ALA A 170 -0.70 12.96 -19.96
C ALA A 170 -2.01 13.64 -19.57
N LEU A 171 -2.86 12.94 -18.80
CA LEU A 171 -4.13 13.47 -18.30
C LEU A 171 -3.93 14.56 -17.23
N ILE A 172 -2.94 14.40 -16.33
CA ILE A 172 -2.56 15.45 -15.38
C ILE A 172 -2.15 16.73 -16.11
N HIS A 173 -1.28 16.62 -17.11
CA HIS A 173 -0.84 17.76 -17.92
C HIS A 173 -2.00 18.39 -18.70
N GLU A 174 -2.91 17.58 -19.24
CA GLU A 174 -4.14 18.09 -19.87
C GLU A 174 -4.98 18.90 -18.88
N ALA A 175 -5.20 18.38 -17.68
CA ALA A 175 -5.99 19.02 -16.62
C ALA A 175 -5.36 20.33 -16.15
N LEU A 176 -4.05 20.34 -15.85
CA LEU A 176 -3.34 21.53 -15.40
C LEU A 176 -3.33 22.66 -16.47
N ARG A 177 -3.28 22.33 -17.77
CA ARG A 177 -3.37 23.31 -18.86
C ARG A 177 -4.73 24.00 -18.96
N ARG A 178 -5.79 23.44 -18.37
CA ARG A 178 -7.12 24.07 -18.35
C ARG A 178 -7.25 25.12 -17.25
N ASP A 179 -6.19 25.34 -16.47
CA ASP A 179 -6.13 26.35 -15.39
C ASP A 179 -7.26 26.22 -14.35
N PRO A 180 -7.34 25.07 -13.64
CA PRO A 180 -8.33 24.88 -12.59
C PRO A 180 -8.06 25.78 -11.38
N GLY A 181 -9.09 25.99 -10.56
CA GLY A 181 -8.97 26.70 -9.29
C GLY A 181 -7.90 26.09 -8.38
N GLN A 182 -7.31 26.93 -7.52
CA GLN A 182 -6.12 26.59 -6.71
C GLN A 182 -6.25 25.30 -5.91
N ALA A 183 -7.41 25.02 -5.29
CA ALA A 183 -7.62 23.77 -4.54
C ALA A 183 -7.48 22.52 -5.43
N LEU A 184 -8.03 22.57 -6.64
CA LEU A 184 -8.00 21.44 -7.58
C LEU A 184 -6.65 21.34 -8.30
N ARG A 185 -6.03 22.48 -8.63
CA ARG A 185 -4.63 22.52 -9.09
C ARG A 185 -3.72 21.82 -8.08
N GLY A 186 -3.83 22.15 -6.79
CA GLY A 186 -3.07 21.49 -5.73
C GLY A 186 -3.30 19.97 -5.66
N ARG A 187 -4.55 19.50 -5.81
CA ARG A 187 -4.84 18.06 -5.86
C ARG A 187 -4.20 17.35 -7.05
N LEU A 188 -4.19 17.97 -8.23
CA LEU A 188 -3.55 17.39 -9.43
C LEU A 188 -2.03 17.37 -9.30
N LEU A 189 -1.43 18.43 -8.75
CA LEU A 189 0.02 18.49 -8.48
C LEU A 189 0.46 17.41 -7.49
N VAL A 190 -0.36 17.07 -6.48
CA VAL A 190 -0.08 15.91 -5.59
C VAL A 190 -0.01 14.60 -6.37
N GLN A 191 -0.91 14.37 -7.33
CA GLN A 191 -0.87 13.17 -8.17
C GLN A 191 0.40 13.15 -9.04
N GLN A 192 0.80 14.30 -9.57
CA GLN A 192 2.03 14.45 -10.34
C GLN A 192 3.26 14.14 -9.49
N ALA A 193 3.33 14.71 -8.27
CA ALA A 193 4.41 14.45 -7.33
C ALA A 193 4.52 12.95 -7.00
N GLY A 194 3.39 12.27 -6.75
CA GLY A 194 3.38 10.83 -6.53
C GLY A 194 3.87 10.01 -7.73
N LEU A 195 3.59 10.47 -8.95
CA LEU A 195 4.03 9.81 -10.18
C LEU A 195 5.53 10.00 -10.43
N LEU A 196 6.06 11.22 -10.27
CA LEU A 196 7.50 11.52 -10.32
C LEU A 196 8.27 10.73 -9.26
N SER A 197 7.72 10.70 -8.04
CA SER A 197 8.21 9.92 -6.91
C SER A 197 8.30 8.42 -7.24
N THR A 198 7.31 7.88 -7.96
CA THR A 198 7.29 6.48 -8.42
C THR A 198 8.31 6.21 -9.55
N ARG A 199 8.59 7.22 -10.40
CA ARG A 199 9.61 7.12 -11.47
C ARG A 199 11.05 7.27 -10.98
N GLY A 200 11.23 7.64 -9.71
CA GLY A 200 12.55 7.82 -9.11
C GLY A 200 13.13 9.22 -9.32
N GLU A 201 12.26 10.22 -9.43
CA GLU A 201 12.61 11.65 -9.55
C GLU A 201 12.18 12.41 -8.27
N PRO A 202 12.77 12.09 -7.09
CA PRO A 202 12.30 12.59 -5.81
C PRO A 202 12.49 14.10 -5.63
N GLU A 203 13.53 14.71 -6.22
CA GLU A 203 13.77 16.15 -6.14
C GLU A 203 12.70 16.95 -6.89
N GLU A 204 12.33 16.51 -8.09
CA GLU A 204 11.23 17.12 -8.87
C GLU A 204 9.89 16.89 -8.18
N ALA A 205 9.66 15.68 -7.64
CA ALA A 205 8.47 15.37 -6.85
C ALA A 205 8.32 16.30 -5.64
N GLU A 206 9.41 16.60 -4.93
CA GLU A 206 9.39 17.54 -3.80
C GLU A 206 9.04 18.96 -4.24
N GLN A 207 9.60 19.44 -5.36
CA GLN A 207 9.28 20.77 -5.90
C GLN A 207 7.80 20.89 -6.27
N VAL A 208 7.27 19.89 -6.98
CA VAL A 208 5.85 19.84 -7.38
C VAL A 208 4.94 19.76 -6.16
N ALA A 209 5.30 18.97 -5.13
CA ALA A 209 4.55 18.91 -3.88
C ALA A 209 4.60 20.26 -3.10
N ALA A 210 5.70 21.00 -3.18
CA ALA A 210 5.80 22.33 -2.59
C ALA A 210 4.91 23.35 -3.32
N GLU A 211 4.84 23.30 -4.65
CA GLU A 211 3.87 24.10 -5.44
C GLU A 211 2.43 23.72 -5.06
N ALA A 212 2.14 22.43 -4.96
CA ALA A 212 0.83 21.94 -4.54
C ALA A 212 0.41 22.51 -3.18
N LEU A 213 1.37 22.60 -2.24
CA LEU A 213 1.13 23.14 -0.90
C LEU A 213 0.76 24.62 -0.95
N GLN A 214 1.46 25.41 -1.78
CA GLN A 214 1.15 26.82 -2.00
C GLN A 214 -0.28 26.99 -2.54
N CYS A 215 -0.67 26.17 -3.53
CA CYS A 215 -2.01 26.19 -4.11
C CYS A 215 -3.11 25.94 -3.05
N VAL A 216 -3.00 24.84 -2.29
CA VAL A 216 -4.03 24.49 -1.28
C VAL A 216 -4.04 25.43 -0.08
N THR A 217 -2.89 26.03 0.27
CA THR A 217 -2.81 27.10 1.27
C THR A 217 -3.51 28.37 0.79
N ALA A 218 -3.27 28.79 -0.45
CA ALA A 218 -3.91 29.97 -1.03
C ALA A 218 -5.44 29.82 -1.13
N SER A 219 -5.94 28.60 -1.34
CA SER A 219 -7.39 28.32 -1.37
C SER A 219 -8.02 28.08 0.00
N GLY A 220 -7.23 28.00 1.08
CA GLY A 220 -7.72 27.62 2.41
C GLY A 220 -8.25 26.19 2.50
N ASP A 221 -7.83 25.29 1.60
CA ASP A 221 -8.29 23.90 1.58
C ASP A 221 -7.53 23.08 2.63
N LEU A 222 -8.04 23.06 3.86
CA LEU A 222 -7.45 22.30 4.98
C LEU A 222 -7.29 20.81 4.67
N ARG A 223 -8.25 20.22 3.94
CA ARG A 223 -8.17 18.81 3.52
C ARG A 223 -7.07 18.62 2.47
N GLY A 224 -6.96 19.55 1.52
CA GLY A 224 -5.88 19.61 0.53
C GLY A 224 -4.50 19.74 1.19
N ILE A 225 -4.37 20.62 2.19
CA ILE A 225 -3.14 20.79 2.99
C ILE A 225 -2.74 19.46 3.63
N GLY A 226 -3.68 18.75 4.26
CA GLY A 226 -3.43 17.43 4.84
C GLY A 226 -2.91 16.42 3.81
N ARG A 227 -3.53 16.36 2.63
CA ARG A 227 -3.10 15.47 1.54
C ARG A 227 -1.70 15.79 1.05
N VAL A 228 -1.42 17.05 0.75
CA VAL A 228 -0.11 17.48 0.23
C VAL A 228 1.00 17.19 1.24
N LYS A 229 0.78 17.48 2.53
CA LYS A 229 1.78 17.23 3.57
C LYS A 229 2.06 15.74 3.76
N ALA A 230 1.03 14.89 3.71
CA ALA A 230 1.22 13.43 3.79
C ALA A 230 2.02 12.90 2.58
N GLU A 231 1.75 13.40 1.37
CA GLU A 231 2.51 13.02 0.17
C GLU A 231 3.96 13.49 0.27
N LEU A 232 4.18 14.77 0.60
CA LEU A 232 5.51 15.34 0.79
C LEU A 232 6.30 14.58 1.86
N ALA A 233 5.65 14.18 2.96
CA ALA A 233 6.28 13.37 4.00
C ALA A 233 6.83 12.06 3.44
N SER A 234 6.07 11.38 2.57
CA SER A 234 6.51 10.14 1.93
C SER A 234 7.69 10.35 0.96
N ILE A 235 7.72 11.50 0.28
CA ILE A 235 8.77 11.85 -0.68
C ILE A 235 10.09 12.16 0.03
N VAL A 236 10.04 12.98 1.08
CA VAL A 236 11.25 13.44 1.80
C VAL A 236 11.82 12.37 2.73
N ALA A 237 11.01 11.44 3.26
CA ALA A 237 11.45 10.45 4.23
C ALA A 237 12.35 9.33 3.68
N ARG A 238 12.89 9.50 2.47
CA ARG A 238 13.80 8.57 1.80
C ARG A 238 15.22 8.61 2.34
N THR A 239 15.61 9.72 2.99
CA THR A 239 16.93 9.88 3.62
C THR A 239 16.81 9.91 5.15
N PRO A 240 17.87 9.57 5.90
CA PRO A 240 17.89 9.72 7.35
C PRO A 240 17.55 11.14 7.82
N GLU A 241 18.07 12.17 7.14
CA GLU A 241 17.81 13.58 7.43
C GLU A 241 16.35 13.94 7.11
N GLY A 242 15.83 13.41 6.00
CA GLY A 242 14.47 13.62 5.56
C GLY A 242 13.41 12.93 6.41
N LEU A 243 13.77 11.86 7.13
CA LEU A 243 12.86 11.15 8.03
C LEU A 243 12.32 12.05 9.15
N ALA A 244 13.18 12.87 9.77
CA ALA A 244 12.76 13.80 10.81
C ALA A 244 11.74 14.81 10.27
N ARG A 245 11.98 15.32 9.06
CA ARG A 245 11.07 16.23 8.37
C ARG A 245 9.76 15.52 7.98
N GLY A 246 9.82 14.28 7.51
CA GLY A 246 8.65 13.45 7.20
C GLY A 246 7.74 13.24 8.41
N ARG A 247 8.31 12.98 9.59
CA ARG A 247 7.53 12.88 10.85
C ARG A 247 6.77 14.17 11.18
N THR A 248 7.42 15.31 11.04
CA THR A 248 6.79 16.62 11.25
C THR A 248 5.65 16.83 10.25
N LEU A 249 5.90 16.56 8.97
CA LEU A 249 4.90 16.72 7.91
C LEU A 249 3.68 15.80 8.12
N TYR A 250 3.87 14.54 8.51
CA TYR A 250 2.75 13.65 8.85
C TYR A 250 1.95 14.16 10.06
N THR A 251 2.63 14.68 11.08
CA THR A 251 1.97 15.24 12.26
C THR A 251 1.09 16.43 11.88
N GLU A 252 1.64 17.35 11.08
CA GLU A 252 0.90 18.50 10.57
C GLU A 252 -0.24 18.10 9.61
N ALA A 253 -0.05 17.03 8.83
CA ALA A 253 -1.09 16.49 7.95
C ALA A 253 -2.29 15.99 8.76
N ILE A 254 -2.03 15.24 9.84
CA ILE A 254 -3.04 14.72 10.76
C ILE A 254 -3.82 15.88 11.40
N GLU A 255 -3.13 16.94 11.83
CA GLU A 255 -3.75 18.14 12.38
C GLU A 255 -4.63 18.87 11.36
N ALA A 256 -4.16 19.04 10.13
CA ALA A 256 -4.93 19.65 9.04
C ALA A 256 -6.19 18.85 8.71
N PHE A 257 -6.10 17.51 8.66
CA PHE A 257 -7.28 16.66 8.46
C PHE A 257 -8.29 16.79 9.61
N ARG A 258 -7.83 16.82 10.86
CA ARG A 258 -8.73 17.04 12.02
C ARG A 258 -9.40 18.41 11.97
N ALA A 259 -8.66 19.46 11.63
CA ALA A 259 -9.20 20.81 11.49
C ALA A 259 -10.23 20.92 10.34
N SER A 260 -10.10 20.10 9.30
CA SER A 260 -11.07 20.01 8.20
C SER A 260 -12.36 19.24 8.56
N GLY A 261 -12.42 18.59 9.71
CA GLY A 261 -13.56 17.74 10.13
C GLY A 261 -13.56 16.33 9.55
N GLU A 262 -12.48 15.91 8.89
CA GLU A 262 -12.34 14.55 8.35
C GLU A 262 -12.15 13.53 9.48
N VAL A 263 -12.97 12.47 9.48
CA VAL A 263 -12.90 11.41 10.49
C VAL A 263 -11.84 10.36 10.13
N GLY A 264 -11.80 9.91 8.87
CA GLY A 264 -10.93 8.81 8.42
C GLY A 264 -9.55 9.22 7.92
N ALA A 265 -9.43 10.39 7.30
CA ALA A 265 -8.15 10.85 6.72
C ALA A 265 -6.99 10.97 7.74
N PRO A 266 -7.20 11.43 9.00
CA PRO A 266 -6.14 11.42 10.01
C PRO A 266 -5.57 10.02 10.27
N TRP A 267 -6.41 8.98 10.20
CA TRP A 267 -6.01 7.60 10.50
C TRP A 267 -5.18 7.00 9.36
N ILE A 268 -5.55 7.33 8.11
CA ILE A 268 -4.75 6.97 6.92
C ILE A 268 -3.37 7.62 7.01
N ALA A 269 -3.29 8.90 7.35
CA ALA A 269 -2.01 9.59 7.51
C ALA A 269 -1.15 8.95 8.62
N GLN A 270 -1.78 8.55 9.73
CA GLN A 270 -1.09 7.88 10.83
C GLN A 270 -0.63 6.45 10.47
N HIS A 271 -1.39 5.71 9.66
CA HIS A 271 -0.95 4.43 9.07
C HIS A 271 0.24 4.61 8.14
N ASN A 272 0.19 5.61 7.25
CA ASN A 272 1.29 5.89 6.33
C ASN A 272 2.57 6.32 7.08
N MET A 273 2.43 7.10 8.15
CA MET A 273 3.54 7.42 9.05
C MET A 273 4.10 6.14 9.70
N ALA A 274 3.25 5.22 10.17
CA ALA A 274 3.72 3.95 10.72
C ALA A 274 4.45 3.09 9.67
N VAL A 275 3.97 3.05 8.43
CA VAL A 275 4.65 2.37 7.32
C VAL A 275 6.02 3.01 7.02
N MET A 276 6.11 4.34 7.06
CA MET A 276 7.38 5.06 6.94
C MET A 276 8.37 4.66 8.06
N GLU A 277 7.91 4.60 9.30
CA GLU A 277 8.74 4.13 10.43
C GLU A 277 9.20 2.68 10.24
N LEU A 278 8.31 1.80 9.76
CA LEU A 278 8.65 0.41 9.44
C LEU A 278 9.71 0.32 8.33
N ASN A 279 9.55 1.08 7.25
CA ASN A 279 10.50 1.10 6.16
C ASN A 279 11.89 1.60 6.62
N ASN A 280 11.92 2.48 7.62
CA ASN A 280 13.15 2.93 8.26
C ASN A 280 13.70 1.96 9.33
N GLY A 281 12.97 0.91 9.68
CA GLY A 281 13.39 -0.11 10.66
C GLY A 281 12.92 0.12 12.10
N ASP A 282 12.15 1.18 12.36
CA ASP A 282 11.68 1.52 13.71
C ASP A 282 10.28 0.91 13.97
N GLY A 283 10.25 -0.40 14.16
CA GLY A 283 9.02 -1.13 14.47
C GLY A 283 8.37 -0.73 15.79
N ALA A 284 9.15 -0.20 16.75
CA ALA A 284 8.64 0.25 18.04
C ALA A 284 7.86 1.56 17.92
N ARG A 285 8.36 2.53 17.14
CA ARG A 285 7.59 3.74 16.81
C ARG A 285 6.34 3.40 16.01
N ALA A 286 6.45 2.49 15.04
CA ALA A 286 5.30 2.04 14.28
C ALA A 286 4.22 1.44 15.19
N GLU A 287 4.58 0.56 16.13
CA GLU A 287 3.65 0.03 17.15
C GLU A 287 3.00 1.16 17.96
N LYS A 288 3.79 2.13 18.45
CA LYS A 288 3.28 3.28 19.22
C LYS A 288 2.29 4.14 18.42
N LEU A 289 2.46 4.24 17.10
CA LEU A 289 1.54 4.96 16.22
C LEU A 289 0.25 4.15 15.96
N LEU A 290 0.34 2.82 15.86
CA LEU A 290 -0.78 1.96 15.46
C LEU A 290 -1.69 1.55 16.63
N LEU A 291 -1.16 1.35 17.84
CA LEU A 291 -1.96 0.91 18.99
C LEU A 291 -3.11 1.88 19.34
N PRO A 292 -2.89 3.20 19.45
CA PRO A 292 -3.98 4.14 19.73
C PRO A 292 -5.05 4.17 18.64
N VAL A 293 -4.66 3.97 17.37
CA VAL A 293 -5.60 3.88 16.23
C VAL A 293 -6.46 2.63 16.37
N LEU A 294 -5.86 1.49 16.70
CA LEU A 294 -6.58 0.23 16.88
C LEU A 294 -7.59 0.30 18.03
N GLU A 295 -7.19 0.88 19.17
CA GLU A 295 -8.05 1.07 20.33
C GLU A 295 -9.24 1.96 19.98
N ARG A 296 -8.98 3.13 19.40
CA ARG A 296 -10.04 4.08 19.05
C ARG A 296 -10.98 3.54 17.97
N ALA A 297 -10.44 2.85 16.96
CA ALA A 297 -11.24 2.25 15.91
C ALA A 297 -12.19 1.19 16.46
N ARG A 298 -11.77 0.40 17.46
CA ARG A 298 -12.64 -0.56 18.16
C ARG A 298 -13.73 0.13 18.97
N GLU A 299 -13.40 1.21 19.68
CA GLU A 299 -14.37 1.96 20.49
C GLU A 299 -15.52 2.52 19.64
N ILE A 300 -15.22 3.00 18.43
CA ILE A 300 -16.22 3.61 17.56
C ILE A 300 -16.79 2.64 16.50
N GLY A 301 -16.40 1.36 16.53
CA GLY A 301 -16.87 0.34 15.58
C GLY A 301 -16.40 0.53 14.13
N ALA A 302 -15.24 1.16 13.91
CA ALA A 302 -14.68 1.37 12.58
C ALA A 302 -13.90 0.14 12.09
N GLU A 303 -14.62 -0.92 11.75
CA GLU A 303 -14.06 -2.25 11.41
C GLU A 303 -13.06 -2.22 10.24
N ASP A 304 -13.25 -1.38 9.22
CA ASP A 304 -12.30 -1.24 8.10
C ASP A 304 -10.90 -0.82 8.57
N VAL A 305 -10.88 0.09 9.55
CA VAL A 305 -9.64 0.63 10.09
C VAL A 305 -9.02 -0.37 11.03
N VAL A 306 -9.83 -1.09 11.83
CA VAL A 306 -9.35 -2.22 12.63
C VAL A 306 -8.63 -3.22 11.73
N ARG A 307 -9.27 -3.67 10.64
CA ARG A 307 -8.69 -4.62 9.68
C ARG A 307 -7.37 -4.13 9.08
N GLY A 308 -7.30 -2.89 8.61
CA GLY A 308 -6.06 -2.30 8.08
C GLY A 308 -4.95 -2.24 9.13
N THR A 309 -5.28 -1.82 10.35
CA THR A 309 -4.33 -1.67 11.46
C THR A 309 -3.73 -3.01 11.89
N LEU A 310 -4.54 -4.09 11.90
CA LEU A 310 -4.07 -5.43 12.27
C LEU A 310 -2.91 -5.92 11.38
N GLY A 311 -2.99 -5.72 10.07
CA GLY A 311 -1.94 -6.15 9.14
C GLY A 311 -0.64 -5.37 9.28
N ASN A 312 -0.74 -4.05 9.49
CA ASN A 312 0.44 -3.21 9.73
C ASN A 312 1.10 -3.57 11.08
N LEU A 313 0.30 -3.79 12.13
CA LEU A 313 0.82 -4.19 13.44
C LEU A 313 1.43 -5.60 13.40
N ALA A 314 0.82 -6.53 12.66
CA ALA A 314 1.41 -7.84 12.42
C ALA A 314 2.77 -7.73 11.71
N SER A 315 2.89 -6.81 10.74
CA SER A 315 4.17 -6.52 10.10
C SER A 315 5.20 -5.96 11.08
N CYS A 316 4.82 -5.08 12.01
CA CYS A 316 5.70 -4.63 13.10
C CYS A 316 6.25 -5.83 13.89
N TYR A 317 5.35 -6.74 14.27
CA TYR A 317 5.66 -7.87 15.14
C TYR A 317 6.52 -8.91 14.45
N GLN A 318 6.21 -9.21 13.19
CA GLN A 318 6.93 -10.20 12.39
C GLN A 318 8.34 -9.74 12.03
N TRP A 319 8.51 -8.51 11.53
CA TRP A 319 9.75 -8.08 10.88
C TRP A 319 10.75 -7.39 11.82
N PHE A 320 10.26 -6.71 12.84
CA PHE A 320 11.09 -5.80 13.64
C PHE A 320 11.16 -6.22 15.11
N LEU A 321 10.03 -6.64 15.70
CA LEU A 321 9.98 -6.97 17.13
C LEU A 321 10.16 -8.47 17.43
N GLY A 322 10.12 -9.34 16.42
CA GLY A 322 10.31 -10.79 16.57
C GLY A 322 9.18 -11.50 17.34
N ARG A 323 8.00 -10.87 17.42
CA ARG A 323 6.81 -11.36 18.12
C ARG A 323 5.94 -12.19 17.19
N LEU A 324 6.50 -13.29 16.68
CA LEU A 324 5.89 -14.11 15.63
C LEU A 324 4.52 -14.71 16.05
N PRO A 325 4.32 -15.24 17.28
CA PRO A 325 3.01 -15.75 17.69
C PRO A 325 1.91 -14.69 17.69
N GLU A 326 2.22 -13.49 18.19
CA GLU A 326 1.27 -12.38 18.19
C GLU A 326 0.96 -11.89 16.77
N ALA A 327 1.97 -11.83 15.89
CA ALA A 327 1.76 -11.51 14.48
C ALA A 327 0.77 -12.49 13.82
N GLY A 328 0.93 -13.80 14.08
CA GLY A 328 0.05 -14.83 13.55
C GLY A 328 -1.40 -14.69 14.00
N GLU A 329 -1.63 -14.33 15.27
CA GLU A 329 -2.98 -14.08 15.79
C GLU A 329 -3.63 -12.84 15.17
N LEU A 330 -2.86 -11.75 14.98
CA LEU A 330 -3.36 -10.55 14.31
C LEU A 330 -3.72 -10.82 12.85
N LEU A 331 -2.86 -11.54 12.10
CA LEU A 331 -3.11 -11.91 10.70
C LEU A 331 -4.32 -12.85 10.57
N ARG A 332 -4.45 -13.83 11.48
CA ARG A 332 -5.62 -14.74 11.50
C ARG A 332 -6.92 -13.97 11.68
N ARG A 333 -6.97 -13.00 12.62
CA ARG A 333 -8.13 -12.12 12.82
C ARG A 333 -8.41 -11.27 11.59
N GLN A 334 -7.37 -10.70 11.00
CA GLN A 334 -7.48 -9.88 9.79
C GLN A 334 -8.08 -10.69 8.61
N VAL A 335 -7.55 -11.89 8.35
CA VAL A 335 -8.02 -12.77 7.27
C VAL A 335 -9.48 -13.16 7.47
N ASN A 336 -9.88 -13.55 8.69
CA ASN A 336 -11.26 -13.94 8.97
C ASN A 336 -12.22 -12.77 8.72
N SER A 337 -11.86 -11.57 9.19
CA SER A 337 -12.68 -10.38 8.99
C SER A 337 -12.81 -9.98 7.51
N PHE A 338 -11.72 -10.07 6.72
CA PHE A 338 -11.79 -9.83 5.27
C PHE A 338 -12.46 -10.96 4.49
N ARG A 339 -12.51 -12.20 4.99
CA ARG A 339 -13.29 -13.27 4.34
C ARG A 339 -14.79 -13.04 4.45
N GLU A 340 -15.23 -12.48 5.57
CA GLU A 340 -16.65 -12.19 5.82
C GLU A 340 -17.11 -10.89 5.14
N HIS A 341 -16.29 -9.83 5.21
CA HIS A 341 -16.72 -8.47 4.88
C HIS A 341 -15.77 -7.74 3.90
N GLY A 342 -14.78 -8.42 3.32
CA GLY A 342 -13.77 -7.82 2.45
C GLY A 342 -14.05 -7.97 0.97
N SER A 343 -13.51 -7.07 0.16
CA SER A 343 -13.44 -7.27 -1.29
C SER A 343 -12.48 -8.42 -1.63
N LEU A 344 -12.64 -9.03 -2.81
CA LEU A 344 -11.73 -10.11 -3.27
C LEU A 344 -10.24 -9.72 -3.19
N GLN A 345 -9.91 -8.46 -3.49
CA GLN A 345 -8.55 -7.94 -3.49
C GLN A 345 -7.99 -7.77 -2.07
N GLU A 346 -8.79 -7.24 -1.14
CA GLU A 346 -8.38 -7.08 0.26
C GLU A 346 -8.22 -8.44 0.94
N THR A 347 -9.17 -9.36 0.72
CA THR A 347 -9.08 -10.74 1.23
C THR A 347 -7.84 -11.44 0.68
N ALA A 348 -7.54 -11.32 -0.62
CA ALA A 348 -6.35 -11.92 -1.22
C ALA A 348 -5.06 -11.35 -0.60
N THR A 349 -5.03 -10.05 -0.33
CA THR A 349 -3.88 -9.38 0.28
C THR A 349 -3.64 -9.84 1.71
N ALA A 350 -4.69 -9.92 2.52
CA ALA A 350 -4.59 -10.44 3.88
C ALA A 350 -4.17 -11.92 3.91
N ILE A 351 -4.71 -12.74 2.99
CA ILE A 351 -4.31 -14.15 2.86
C ILE A 351 -2.84 -14.27 2.48
N ARG A 352 -2.34 -13.43 1.56
CA ARG A 352 -0.93 -13.44 1.14
C ARG A 352 0.00 -13.11 2.30
N GLU A 353 -0.32 -12.10 3.11
CA GLU A 353 0.48 -11.77 4.31
C GLU A 353 0.45 -12.92 5.34
N TYR A 354 -0.71 -13.55 5.54
CA TYR A 354 -0.82 -14.70 6.43
C TYR A 354 -0.06 -15.94 5.91
N ALA A 355 -0.06 -16.16 4.60
CA ALA A 355 0.74 -17.22 3.98
C ALA A 355 2.24 -17.01 4.16
N ARG A 356 2.69 -15.74 4.09
CA ARG A 356 4.07 -15.38 4.34
C ARG A 356 4.50 -15.67 5.78
N TRP A 357 3.63 -15.37 6.74
CA TRP A 357 3.84 -15.77 8.14
C TRP A 357 3.95 -17.29 8.29
N HIS A 358 3.07 -18.08 7.65
CA HIS A 358 3.18 -19.56 7.66
C HIS A 358 4.49 -20.06 7.05
N SER A 359 4.94 -19.46 5.96
CA SER A 359 6.23 -19.78 5.35
C SER A 359 7.40 -19.53 6.31
N GLU A 360 7.38 -18.43 7.08
CA GLU A 360 8.41 -18.15 8.10
C GLU A 360 8.38 -19.10 9.29
N MET A 361 7.19 -19.62 9.62
CA MET A 361 7.03 -20.65 10.64
C MET A 361 7.41 -22.05 10.15
N GLY A 362 7.76 -22.21 8.87
CA GLY A 362 8.07 -23.52 8.26
C GLY A 362 6.84 -24.35 7.87
N ASN A 363 5.64 -23.77 7.93
CA ASN A 363 4.39 -24.42 7.52
C ASN A 363 4.17 -24.25 6.01
N GLU A 364 5.04 -24.88 5.21
CA GLU A 364 5.02 -24.75 3.75
C GLU A 364 3.70 -25.21 3.10
N PRO A 365 3.06 -26.34 3.50
CA PRO A 365 1.81 -26.78 2.89
C PRO A 365 0.68 -25.75 3.05
N GLU A 366 0.52 -25.19 4.25
CA GLU A 366 -0.46 -24.15 4.55
C GLU A 366 -0.15 -22.85 3.79
N ALA A 367 1.12 -22.45 3.73
CA ALA A 367 1.54 -21.27 2.96
C ALA A 367 1.20 -21.41 1.47
N LEU A 368 1.50 -22.56 0.86
CA LEU A 368 1.18 -22.84 -0.55
C LEU A 368 -0.33 -22.87 -0.81
N ALA A 369 -1.12 -23.47 0.09
CA ALA A 369 -2.57 -23.49 -0.01
C ALA A 369 -3.17 -22.07 0.02
N LEU A 370 -2.72 -21.24 0.98
CA LEU A 370 -3.14 -19.84 1.10
C LEU A 370 -2.72 -19.00 -0.11
N LEU A 371 -1.48 -19.14 -0.61
CA LEU A 371 -1.03 -18.42 -1.80
C LEU A 371 -1.83 -18.81 -3.04
N THR A 372 -2.19 -20.08 -3.19
CA THR A 372 -3.05 -20.56 -4.27
C THR A 372 -4.46 -19.96 -4.18
N GLU A 373 -5.02 -19.88 -2.96
CA GLU A 373 -6.30 -19.21 -2.71
C GLU A 373 -6.23 -17.71 -3.08
N ALA A 374 -5.15 -17.02 -2.71
CA ALA A 374 -4.94 -15.61 -3.03
C ALA A 374 -4.82 -15.38 -4.55
N ILE A 375 -4.05 -16.21 -5.27
CA ILE A 375 -3.95 -16.16 -6.74
C ILE A 375 -5.33 -16.30 -7.39
N GLY A 376 -6.14 -17.26 -6.95
CA GLY A 376 -7.49 -17.46 -7.47
C GLY A 376 -8.37 -16.20 -7.31
N LYS A 377 -8.24 -15.48 -6.21
CA LYS A 377 -8.94 -14.21 -5.98
C LYS A 377 -8.38 -13.07 -6.84
N TYR A 378 -7.06 -12.90 -6.92
CA TYR A 378 -6.46 -11.88 -7.78
C TYR A 378 -6.80 -12.08 -9.25
N ARG A 379 -6.77 -13.32 -9.77
CA ARG A 379 -7.19 -13.64 -11.14
C ARG A 379 -8.63 -13.26 -11.42
N ARG A 380 -9.53 -13.45 -10.45
CA ARG A 380 -10.94 -13.02 -10.59
C ARG A 380 -11.09 -11.51 -10.63
N VAL A 381 -10.15 -10.75 -10.03
CA VAL A 381 -10.12 -9.27 -10.07
C VAL A 381 -9.49 -8.80 -11.38
N LYS A 382 -8.23 -9.15 -11.63
CA LYS A 382 -7.43 -8.83 -12.82
C LYS A 382 -6.37 -9.93 -13.03
N PRO A 383 -6.54 -10.82 -14.03
CA PRO A 383 -5.50 -11.78 -14.42
C PRO A 383 -4.21 -11.06 -14.79
N GLY A 384 -3.06 -11.59 -14.39
CA GLY A 384 -1.78 -10.99 -14.76
C GLY A 384 -1.41 -9.75 -13.92
N SER A 385 -2.04 -9.55 -12.76
CA SER A 385 -1.74 -8.42 -11.89
C SER A 385 -0.40 -8.58 -11.14
N LEU A 386 0.24 -7.45 -10.77
CA LEU A 386 1.48 -7.47 -9.96
C LEU A 386 1.28 -8.19 -8.61
N SER A 387 0.07 -8.16 -8.05
CA SER A 387 -0.25 -8.88 -6.82
C SER A 387 -0.25 -10.41 -7.01
N GLU A 388 -0.69 -10.89 -8.17
CA GLU A 388 -0.55 -12.30 -8.56
C GLU A 388 0.93 -12.67 -8.75
N ALA A 389 1.70 -11.81 -9.42
CA ALA A 389 3.14 -12.02 -9.63
C ALA A 389 3.88 -12.19 -8.29
N PHE A 390 3.49 -11.40 -7.29
CA PHE A 390 4.06 -11.52 -5.96
C PHE A 390 3.70 -12.85 -5.29
N CYS A 391 2.45 -13.33 -5.37
CA CYS A 391 2.12 -14.67 -4.87
C CYS A 391 2.97 -15.77 -5.55
N LEU A 392 3.19 -15.67 -6.87
CA LEU A 392 4.03 -16.60 -7.62
C LEU A 392 5.50 -16.54 -7.19
N ALA A 393 6.03 -15.35 -6.92
CA ALA A 393 7.39 -15.18 -6.40
C ALA A 393 7.55 -15.85 -5.03
N LEU A 394 6.57 -15.69 -4.12
CA LEU A 394 6.58 -16.37 -2.82
C LEU A 394 6.50 -17.90 -2.95
N ILE A 395 5.63 -18.41 -3.83
CA ILE A 395 5.56 -19.85 -4.14
C ILE A 395 6.91 -20.36 -4.66
N GLY A 396 7.54 -19.60 -5.56
CA GLY A 396 8.86 -19.92 -6.09
C GLY A 396 9.94 -19.99 -5.01
N GLY A 397 9.95 -19.00 -4.10
CA GLY A 397 10.83 -19.00 -2.93
C GLY A 397 10.60 -20.21 -2.02
N ILE A 398 9.35 -20.54 -1.68
CA ILE A 398 9.00 -21.70 -0.82
C ILE A 398 9.47 -23.00 -1.48
N LYS A 399 9.14 -23.21 -2.76
CA LYS A 399 9.55 -24.41 -3.51
C LYS A 399 11.06 -24.54 -3.63
N LEU A 400 11.76 -23.42 -3.77
CA LEU A 400 13.22 -23.43 -3.77
C LEU A 400 13.76 -23.90 -2.41
N HIS A 401 13.21 -23.43 -1.29
CA HIS A 401 13.61 -23.90 0.05
C HIS A 401 13.35 -25.41 0.23
N ALA A 402 12.24 -25.91 -0.32
CA ALA A 402 11.91 -27.33 -0.36
C ALA A 402 12.75 -28.17 -1.35
N GLY A 403 13.64 -27.56 -2.13
CA GLY A 403 14.50 -28.24 -3.10
C GLY A 403 13.85 -28.57 -4.44
N ASP A 404 12.59 -28.19 -4.67
CA ASP A 404 11.90 -28.38 -5.96
C ASP A 404 12.28 -27.26 -6.94
N THR A 405 13.49 -27.38 -7.49
CA THR A 405 14.08 -26.39 -8.41
C THR A 405 13.28 -26.21 -9.70
N VAL A 406 12.61 -27.25 -10.20
CA VAL A 406 11.82 -27.20 -11.43
C VAL A 406 10.58 -26.34 -11.23
N GLN A 407 9.81 -26.61 -10.17
CA GLN A 407 8.61 -25.86 -9.87
C GLN A 407 8.92 -24.44 -9.38
N ALA A 408 10.04 -24.25 -8.68
CA ALA A 408 10.55 -22.94 -8.30
C ALA A 408 10.89 -22.10 -9.54
N GLU A 409 11.60 -22.66 -10.52
CA GLU A 409 11.93 -21.97 -11.78
C GLU A 409 10.67 -21.52 -12.52
N GLN A 410 9.70 -22.42 -12.66
CA GLN A 410 8.45 -22.11 -13.33
C GLN A 410 7.73 -20.93 -12.65
N SER A 411 7.62 -20.96 -11.32
CA SER A 411 6.89 -19.94 -10.57
C SER A 411 7.61 -18.59 -10.57
N LEU A 412 8.94 -18.58 -10.42
CA LEU A 412 9.77 -17.37 -10.45
C LEU A 412 9.81 -16.73 -11.84
N ARG A 413 9.91 -17.51 -12.92
CA ARG A 413 9.85 -16.98 -14.29
C ARG A 413 8.52 -16.33 -14.59
N MET A 414 7.41 -16.99 -14.26
CA MET A 414 6.08 -16.39 -14.43
C MET A 414 5.95 -15.09 -13.64
N ALA A 415 6.46 -15.03 -12.41
CA ALA A 415 6.46 -13.80 -11.63
C ALA A 415 7.28 -12.68 -12.30
N LEU A 416 8.50 -12.98 -12.74
CA LEU A 416 9.39 -12.01 -13.40
C LEU A 416 8.82 -11.49 -14.72
N ASP A 417 8.23 -12.37 -15.55
CA ASP A 417 7.56 -11.98 -16.79
C ASP A 417 6.39 -11.02 -16.51
N MET A 418 5.62 -11.29 -15.45
CA MET A 418 4.51 -10.42 -15.03
C MET A 418 4.98 -9.09 -14.43
N PHE A 419 6.12 -9.06 -13.75
CA PHE A 419 6.73 -7.81 -13.30
C PHE A 419 7.22 -6.96 -14.49
N GLY A 420 7.60 -7.57 -15.62
CA GLY A 420 8.02 -6.85 -16.82
C GLY A 420 9.12 -5.82 -16.51
N ASP A 421 9.00 -4.60 -17.02
CA ASP A 421 9.96 -3.51 -16.79
C ASP A 421 9.73 -2.72 -15.49
N THR A 422 8.78 -3.13 -14.65
CA THR A 422 8.54 -2.42 -13.39
C THR A 422 9.79 -2.43 -12.51
N ARG A 423 10.11 -1.27 -11.93
CA ARG A 423 11.08 -1.16 -10.84
C ARG A 423 10.33 -1.25 -9.51
N GLY A 424 10.86 -2.03 -8.58
CA GLY A 424 10.26 -2.11 -7.25
C GLY A 424 10.75 -3.29 -6.42
N MET A 425 10.49 -3.17 -5.13
CA MET A 425 10.89 -4.11 -4.08
C MET A 425 10.52 -5.57 -4.41
N TRP A 426 9.31 -5.81 -4.93
CA TRP A 426 8.82 -7.17 -5.16
C TRP A 426 9.55 -7.89 -6.30
N LYS A 427 9.91 -7.16 -7.38
CA LYS A 427 10.73 -7.69 -8.46
C LYS A 427 12.16 -7.96 -7.98
N SER A 428 12.73 -7.07 -7.16
CA SER A 428 14.04 -7.30 -6.53
C SER A 428 14.07 -8.61 -5.72
N ILE A 429 13.02 -8.89 -4.93
CA ILE A 429 12.90 -10.16 -4.19
C ILE A 429 12.82 -11.37 -5.13
N ALA A 430 11.98 -11.29 -6.18
CA ALA A 430 11.86 -12.37 -7.16
C ALA A 430 13.19 -12.62 -7.88
N LEU A 431 13.92 -11.57 -8.25
CA LEU A 431 15.25 -11.67 -8.89
C LEU A 431 16.29 -12.28 -7.95
N ARG A 432 16.27 -11.93 -6.66
CA ARG A 432 17.15 -12.55 -5.66
C ARG A 432 16.90 -14.06 -5.57
N ASP A 433 15.64 -14.46 -5.41
CA ASP A 433 15.29 -15.87 -5.27
C ASP A 433 15.55 -16.64 -6.58
N PHE A 434 15.42 -15.97 -7.73
CA PHE A 434 15.84 -16.50 -9.02
C PHE A 434 17.37 -16.64 -9.12
N GLY A 435 18.14 -15.67 -8.62
CA GLY A 435 19.60 -15.77 -8.52
C GLY A 435 20.04 -16.97 -7.69
N LYS A 436 19.38 -17.22 -6.55
CA LYS A 436 19.62 -18.43 -5.73
C LYS A 436 19.30 -19.72 -6.47
N LEU A 437 18.17 -19.77 -7.17
CA LEU A 437 17.81 -20.90 -8.00
C LEU A 437 18.88 -21.18 -9.07
N LEU A 438 19.32 -20.14 -9.78
CA LEU A 438 20.35 -20.24 -10.81
C LEU A 438 21.68 -20.74 -10.23
N PHE A 439 22.02 -20.28 -9.03
CA PHE A 439 23.18 -20.75 -8.30
C PHE A 439 23.09 -22.24 -7.98
N VAL A 440 21.95 -22.71 -7.44
CA VAL A 440 21.70 -24.13 -7.16
C VAL A 440 21.78 -24.98 -8.43
N GLN A 441 21.43 -24.42 -9.59
CA GLN A 441 21.55 -25.06 -10.90
C GLN A 441 22.98 -24.99 -11.50
N GLY A 442 23.96 -24.41 -10.80
CA GLY A 442 25.34 -24.24 -11.29
C GLY A 442 25.51 -23.13 -12.34
N ARG A 443 24.49 -22.31 -12.59
CA ARG A 443 24.49 -21.23 -13.59
C ARG A 443 25.05 -19.94 -13.01
N LEU A 444 26.32 -19.97 -12.61
CA LEU A 444 26.96 -18.93 -11.79
C LEU A 444 26.94 -17.53 -12.43
N ALA A 445 27.19 -17.40 -13.74
CA ALA A 445 27.16 -16.11 -14.43
C ALA A 445 25.75 -15.49 -14.41
N SER A 446 24.73 -16.28 -14.76
CA SER A 446 23.34 -15.81 -14.70
C SER A 446 22.87 -15.52 -13.27
N ALA A 447 23.37 -16.28 -12.28
CA ALA A 447 23.08 -16.02 -10.87
C ALA A 447 23.64 -14.66 -10.42
N ARG A 448 24.87 -14.34 -10.84
CA ARG A 448 25.48 -13.01 -10.62
C ARG A 448 24.62 -11.92 -11.23
N ASP A 449 24.27 -12.04 -12.51
CA ASP A 449 23.48 -11.02 -13.21
C ASP A 449 22.13 -10.77 -12.52
N ALA A 450 21.43 -11.83 -12.10
CA ALA A 450 20.17 -11.72 -11.38
C ALA A 450 20.33 -11.04 -10.00
N CYS A 451 21.40 -11.36 -9.29
CA CYS A 451 21.71 -10.75 -7.99
C CYS A 451 22.14 -9.27 -8.13
N VAL A 452 22.91 -8.92 -9.16
CA VAL A 452 23.25 -7.51 -9.50
C VAL A 452 21.98 -6.73 -9.78
N LEU A 453 21.12 -7.24 -10.67
CA LEU A 453 19.87 -6.58 -11.02
C LEU A 453 18.93 -6.45 -9.82
N SER A 454 18.88 -7.47 -8.96
CA SER A 454 18.14 -7.43 -7.70
C SER A 454 18.64 -6.31 -6.77
N ASN A 455 19.97 -6.16 -6.66
CA ASN A 455 20.61 -5.13 -5.84
C ASN A 455 20.37 -3.72 -6.39
N GLU A 456 20.54 -3.52 -7.70
CA GLU A 456 20.26 -2.25 -8.39
C GLU A 456 18.79 -1.83 -8.24
N MET A 457 17.85 -2.77 -8.38
CA MET A 457 16.42 -2.51 -8.20
C MET A 457 16.01 -2.30 -6.74
N GLY A 458 16.80 -2.79 -5.79
CA GLY A 458 16.56 -2.66 -4.35
C GLY A 458 17.19 -1.42 -3.72
N ALA A 459 17.98 -0.64 -4.47
CA ALA A 459 18.84 0.44 -3.96
C ALA A 459 18.12 1.59 -3.23
N SER A 460 16.78 1.69 -3.30
CA SER A 460 16.02 2.78 -2.67
C SER A 460 15.22 2.39 -1.42
N GLU A 461 15.00 1.11 -1.09
CA GLU A 461 14.01 0.73 -0.06
C GLU A 461 14.38 -0.52 0.77
N THR A 462 14.55 -0.32 2.09
CA THR A 462 14.50 -1.30 3.22
C THR A 462 15.73 -2.16 3.60
N PRO A 463 15.79 -2.66 4.86
CA PRO A 463 16.75 -3.67 5.36
C PRO A 463 16.83 -5.02 4.59
N ARG A 464 16.08 -5.21 3.50
CA ARG A 464 16.14 -6.43 2.67
C ARG A 464 17.20 -6.36 1.56
N MET A 465 17.77 -5.18 1.30
CA MET A 465 18.98 -4.98 0.49
C MET A 465 20.13 -5.93 0.91
N PHE A 466 20.24 -6.18 2.22
CA PHE A 466 21.30 -7.00 2.81
C PHE A 466 21.36 -8.42 2.28
N LEU A 467 20.21 -9.02 1.95
CA LEU A 467 20.16 -10.41 1.54
C LEU A 467 20.64 -10.57 0.10
N ALA A 468 20.17 -9.73 -0.83
CA ALA A 468 20.63 -9.77 -2.22
C ALA A 468 22.11 -9.41 -2.37
N ALA A 469 22.59 -8.40 -1.63
CA ALA A 469 24.00 -8.06 -1.59
C ALA A 469 24.86 -9.18 -0.96
N SER A 470 24.40 -9.83 0.12
CA SER A 470 25.09 -10.97 0.74
C SER A 470 25.18 -12.17 -0.20
N ASP A 471 24.08 -12.47 -0.90
CA ASP A 471 24.03 -13.55 -1.89
C ASP A 471 25.00 -13.23 -3.06
N LEU A 472 25.04 -11.98 -3.52
CA LEU A 472 25.96 -11.51 -4.56
C LEU A 472 27.43 -11.58 -4.12
N VAL A 473 27.76 -11.10 -2.91
CA VAL A 473 29.11 -11.21 -2.34
C VAL A 473 29.54 -12.67 -2.28
N SER A 474 28.66 -13.57 -1.83
CA SER A 474 28.94 -15.01 -1.80
C SER A 474 29.23 -15.58 -3.19
N LEU A 475 28.47 -15.15 -4.22
CA LEU A 475 28.70 -15.54 -5.61
C LEU A 475 30.03 -15.01 -6.17
N LEU A 476 30.37 -13.76 -5.88
CA LEU A 476 31.64 -13.14 -6.31
C LEU A 476 32.83 -13.87 -5.70
N LEU A 477 32.76 -14.20 -4.41
CA LEU A 477 33.77 -15.00 -3.72
C LEU A 477 33.94 -16.40 -4.35
N LEU A 478 32.84 -17.07 -4.71
CA LEU A 478 32.87 -18.38 -5.38
C LEU A 478 33.42 -18.32 -6.81
N GLN A 479 33.29 -17.18 -7.49
CA GLN A 479 33.85 -16.95 -8.82
C GLN A 479 35.31 -16.48 -8.81
N GLY A 480 35.89 -16.24 -7.63
CA GLY A 480 37.24 -15.69 -7.49
C GLY A 480 37.33 -14.18 -7.74
N ASP A 481 36.20 -13.48 -7.81
CA ASP A 481 36.12 -12.01 -7.96
C ASP A 481 36.19 -11.32 -6.58
N PHE A 482 37.35 -11.44 -5.94
CA PHE A 482 37.57 -10.95 -4.57
C PHE A 482 37.56 -9.43 -4.47
N ALA A 483 38.06 -8.74 -5.51
CA ALA A 483 38.03 -7.29 -5.59
C ALA A 483 36.57 -6.79 -5.68
N GLY A 484 35.75 -7.39 -6.56
CA GLY A 484 34.33 -7.05 -6.65
C GLY A 484 33.55 -7.36 -5.37
N ALA A 485 33.86 -8.47 -4.69
CA ALA A 485 33.25 -8.81 -3.40
C ALA A 485 33.61 -7.79 -2.30
N GLY A 486 34.87 -7.33 -2.27
CA GLY A 486 35.36 -6.30 -1.36
C GLY A 486 34.73 -4.94 -1.63
N ASP A 487 34.73 -4.49 -2.89
CA ASP A 487 34.16 -3.22 -3.32
C ASP A 487 32.66 -3.14 -3.01
N LEU A 488 31.91 -4.21 -3.31
CA LEU A 488 30.47 -4.28 -3.02
C LEU A 488 30.21 -4.24 -1.50
N THR A 489 31.03 -4.93 -0.71
CA THR A 489 30.93 -4.94 0.75
C THR A 489 31.18 -3.54 1.31
N ALA A 490 32.18 -2.81 0.79
CA ALA A 490 32.49 -1.43 1.17
C ALA A 490 31.36 -0.45 0.76
N GLN A 491 30.85 -0.56 -0.47
CA GLN A 491 29.75 0.27 -0.97
C GLN A 491 28.48 0.11 -0.13
N VAL A 492 28.09 -1.12 0.22
CA VAL A 492 26.90 -1.34 1.04
C VAL A 492 27.14 -0.88 2.48
N ALA A 493 28.36 -0.99 3.01
CA ALA A 493 28.70 -0.44 4.32
C ALA A 493 28.62 1.11 4.36
N GLU A 494 29.06 1.79 3.31
CA GLU A 494 29.00 3.25 3.17
C GLU A 494 27.55 3.76 3.00
N ALA A 495 26.75 3.09 2.18
CA ALA A 495 25.36 3.46 1.90
C ALA A 495 24.43 3.39 3.13
N LEU A 496 24.83 2.69 4.20
CA LEU A 496 23.96 2.44 5.35
C LEU A 496 23.95 3.54 6.42
N GLY A 497 24.95 4.42 6.42
CA GLY A 497 25.16 5.34 7.53
C GLY A 497 25.41 4.63 8.87
N THR A 498 25.83 5.39 9.89
CA THR A 498 26.31 4.85 11.17
C THR A 498 25.24 4.11 11.99
N ASP A 499 23.95 4.46 11.82
CA ASP A 499 22.86 3.95 12.67
C ASP A 499 22.22 2.62 12.17
N LYS A 500 22.35 2.26 10.88
CA LYS A 500 21.75 1.03 10.30
C LYS A 500 22.77 -0.10 10.10
N LEU A 501 24.01 0.14 10.53
CA LEU A 501 25.16 -0.76 10.43
C LEU A 501 24.93 -2.11 11.13
N GLU A 502 24.09 -2.18 12.17
CA GLU A 502 24.18 -3.23 13.19
C GLU A 502 23.71 -4.64 12.76
N ARG A 503 22.67 -4.76 11.93
CA ARG A 503 22.22 -6.06 11.38
C ARG A 503 23.09 -6.53 10.21
N PHE A 504 23.67 -5.57 9.50
CA PHE A 504 24.47 -5.76 8.28
C PHE A 504 25.92 -6.13 8.61
N TYR A 505 26.56 -5.39 9.53
CA TYR A 505 27.96 -5.57 9.91
C TYR A 505 28.23 -6.99 10.44
N LEU A 506 27.30 -7.54 11.24
CA LEU A 506 27.48 -8.84 11.90
C LEU A 506 27.26 -10.05 10.99
N THR A 507 26.35 -9.96 10.02
CA THR A 507 25.92 -11.12 9.21
C THR A 507 26.47 -11.08 7.79
N VAL A 508 26.76 -9.88 7.26
CA VAL A 508 27.09 -9.66 5.84
C VAL A 508 28.46 -9.02 5.63
N ALA A 509 29.03 -8.30 6.61
CA ALA A 509 30.41 -7.80 6.52
C ALA A 509 31.41 -8.75 7.20
N VAL A 510 31.24 -9.02 8.50
CA VAL A 510 32.25 -9.73 9.29
C VAL A 510 32.38 -11.21 8.92
N VAL A 511 31.28 -11.95 8.76
CA VAL A 511 31.37 -13.38 8.40
C VAL A 511 31.89 -13.58 6.97
N PRO A 512 31.42 -12.84 5.94
CA PRO A 512 32.01 -12.91 4.59
C PRO A 512 33.46 -12.38 4.52
N GLN A 513 33.83 -11.33 5.25
CA GLN A 513 35.24 -10.90 5.33
C GLN A 513 36.12 -11.92 6.06
N LEU A 514 35.64 -12.55 7.13
CA LEU A 514 36.37 -13.67 7.76
C LEU A 514 36.51 -14.87 6.80
N ARG A 515 35.55 -15.10 5.90
CA ARG A 515 35.66 -16.11 4.83
C ARG A 515 36.65 -15.69 3.74
N LEU A 516 36.73 -14.40 3.42
CA LEU A 516 37.70 -13.83 2.49
C LEU A 516 39.13 -13.94 3.05
N GLU A 517 39.34 -13.56 4.30
CA GLU A 517 40.65 -13.68 4.96
C GLU A 517 41.05 -15.15 5.16
N ALA A 518 40.09 -16.03 5.42
CA ALA A 518 40.31 -17.48 5.39
C ALA A 518 40.83 -17.98 4.04
N TRP A 519 40.32 -17.41 2.93
CA TRP A 519 40.77 -17.73 1.59
C TRP A 519 42.17 -17.17 1.30
N HIS A 520 42.44 -15.91 1.64
CA HIS A 520 43.77 -15.30 1.50
C HIS A 520 44.84 -16.09 2.28
N LEU A 521 44.52 -16.50 3.50
CA LEU A 521 45.37 -17.37 4.32
C LEU A 521 45.59 -18.74 3.66
N ALA A 522 44.57 -19.32 3.02
CA ALA A 522 44.68 -20.58 2.28
C ALA A 522 45.58 -20.48 1.04
N HIS A 523 45.70 -19.27 0.46
CA HIS A 523 46.49 -18.98 -0.74
C HIS A 523 47.86 -18.36 -0.43
N GLY A 524 48.28 -18.42 0.85
CA GLY A 524 49.64 -18.07 1.26
C GLY A 524 49.86 -16.59 1.61
N GLU A 525 48.80 -15.80 1.74
CA GLU A 525 48.90 -14.42 2.17
C GLU A 525 49.12 -14.35 3.69
N GLN A 526 50.31 -13.88 4.09
CA GLN A 526 50.78 -13.99 5.48
C GLN A 526 50.02 -13.08 6.46
N ASP A 527 49.45 -11.97 5.98
CA ASP A 527 48.77 -10.97 6.82
C ASP A 527 47.28 -11.24 7.02
N ALA A 528 46.72 -12.21 6.29
CA ALA A 528 45.29 -12.50 6.30
C ALA A 528 44.78 -13.00 7.66
N LEU A 529 45.58 -13.83 8.35
CA LEU A 529 45.23 -14.27 9.70
C LEU A 529 45.18 -13.10 10.68
N THR A 530 46.13 -12.15 10.58
CA THR A 530 46.19 -10.96 11.42
C THR A 530 44.98 -10.04 11.21
N ARG A 531 44.57 -9.84 9.94
CA ARG A 531 43.36 -9.07 9.60
C ARG A 531 42.09 -9.75 10.11
N ALA A 532 41.99 -11.08 9.98
CA ALA A 532 40.90 -11.86 10.53
C ALA A 532 40.82 -11.77 12.06
N GLU A 533 41.96 -11.84 12.75
CA GLU A 533 42.05 -11.71 14.22
C GLU A 533 41.62 -10.32 14.69
N SER A 534 42.02 -9.26 13.99
CA SER A 534 41.58 -7.90 14.28
C SER A 534 40.06 -7.75 14.11
N LEU A 535 39.49 -8.31 13.03
CA LEU A 535 38.06 -8.25 12.74
C LEU A 535 37.23 -9.03 13.78
N HIS A 536 37.73 -10.19 14.20
CA HIS A 536 37.11 -11.03 15.23
C HIS A 536 37.17 -10.39 16.63
N SER A 537 38.28 -9.74 16.97
CA SER A 537 38.44 -9.06 18.26
C SER A 537 37.51 -7.85 18.39
N ASP A 538 37.40 -7.02 17.34
CA ASP A 538 36.48 -5.88 17.34
C ASP A 538 35.02 -6.33 17.53
N LEU A 539 34.64 -7.45 16.89
CA LEU A 539 33.33 -8.06 17.03
C LEU A 539 33.03 -8.47 18.49
N LEU A 540 33.99 -9.13 19.15
CA LEU A 540 33.84 -9.57 20.55
C LEU A 540 33.72 -8.40 21.52
N ASP A 541 34.54 -7.37 21.34
CA ASP A 541 34.56 -6.18 22.21
C ASP A 541 33.25 -5.39 22.13
N ARG A 542 32.71 -5.22 20.93
CA ARG A 542 31.40 -4.57 20.72
C ARG A 542 30.26 -5.39 21.32
N ALA A 543 30.33 -6.72 21.22
CA ALA A 543 29.32 -7.60 21.83
C ALA A 543 29.34 -7.53 23.36
N ALA A 544 30.53 -7.45 23.95
CA ALA A 544 30.72 -7.35 25.39
C ALA A 544 30.22 -6.02 25.98
N ARG A 545 30.33 -4.91 25.22
CA ARG A 545 29.80 -3.60 25.63
C ARG A 545 28.28 -3.50 25.58
N GLY A 546 27.61 -4.51 25.02
CA GLY A 546 26.16 -4.47 24.82
C GLY A 546 25.77 -3.49 23.71
N ASP A 547 26.70 -3.17 22.81
CA ASP A 547 26.49 -2.28 21.65
C ASP A 547 25.48 -2.86 20.64
N PHE A 548 24.88 -4.02 20.94
CA PHE A 548 23.93 -4.72 20.08
C PHE A 548 22.61 -5.03 20.82
N PRO A 549 21.46 -4.50 20.35
CA PRO A 549 20.17 -4.68 21.02
C PRO A 549 19.54 -6.08 20.85
N HIS A 550 19.93 -6.87 19.84
CA HIS A 550 19.35 -8.19 19.55
C HIS A 550 20.28 -9.38 19.88
N ARG A 551 20.20 -9.86 21.13
CA ARG A 551 21.07 -10.94 21.67
C ARG A 551 21.09 -12.24 20.85
N ALA A 552 19.98 -12.64 20.24
CA ALA A 552 19.87 -13.90 19.49
C ALA A 552 20.57 -13.89 18.11
N SER A 553 20.70 -12.73 17.48
CA SER A 553 21.42 -12.58 16.21
C SER A 553 22.92 -12.46 16.45
N VAL A 554 23.31 -11.74 17.50
CA VAL A 554 24.71 -11.62 17.96
C VAL A 554 25.29 -12.98 18.32
N ALA A 555 24.54 -13.81 19.05
CA ALA A 555 24.98 -15.15 19.42
C ALA A 555 25.26 -16.06 18.21
N ARG A 556 24.43 -15.95 17.14
CA ARG A 556 24.63 -16.72 15.90
C ARG A 556 25.85 -16.25 15.10
N ALA A 557 26.02 -14.93 14.96
CA ALA A 557 27.17 -14.35 14.26
C ALA A 557 28.50 -14.64 14.98
N LEU A 558 28.54 -14.51 16.31
CA LEU A 558 29.71 -14.87 17.13
C LEU A 558 30.06 -16.35 16.98
N ALA A 559 29.06 -17.24 17.00
CA ALA A 559 29.29 -18.66 16.80
C ALA A 559 29.86 -18.99 15.40
N ALA A 560 29.44 -18.26 14.36
CA ALA A 560 29.98 -18.40 13.00
C ALA A 560 31.43 -17.87 12.90
N ALA A 561 31.69 -16.68 13.43
CA ALA A 561 33.02 -16.06 13.45
C ALA A 561 34.03 -16.90 14.23
N ASP A 562 33.65 -17.39 15.43
CA ASP A 562 34.49 -18.28 16.24
C ASP A 562 34.84 -19.58 15.51
N ARG A 563 33.89 -20.13 14.73
CA ARG A 563 34.13 -21.34 13.93
C ARG A 563 35.14 -21.08 12.81
N LEU A 564 35.00 -19.98 12.08
CA LEU A 564 35.94 -19.58 11.02
C LEU A 564 37.34 -19.32 11.58
N MET A 565 37.46 -18.59 12.70
CA MET A 565 38.73 -18.32 13.36
C MET A 565 39.43 -19.60 13.84
N ARG A 566 38.68 -20.55 14.43
CA ARG A 566 39.22 -21.86 14.81
C ARG A 566 39.74 -22.63 13.60
N ALA A 567 39.03 -22.58 12.48
CA ALA A 567 39.42 -23.27 11.25
C ALA A 567 40.67 -22.65 10.59
N MET A 568 40.77 -21.31 10.55
CA MET A 568 41.97 -20.60 10.07
C MET A 568 43.23 -20.92 10.89
N ARG A 569 43.10 -21.03 12.21
CA ARG A 569 44.22 -21.35 13.11
C ARG A 569 44.68 -22.82 13.07
N THR A 570 43.80 -23.75 12.66
CA THR A 570 44.07 -25.19 12.70
C THR A 570 44.44 -25.80 11.34
N GLY A 571 44.32 -25.03 10.25
CA GLY A 571 44.83 -25.38 8.92
C GLY A 571 43.81 -25.09 7.79
N PRO A 572 44.15 -24.27 6.78
CA PRO A 572 43.19 -23.78 5.80
C PRO A 572 42.57 -24.85 4.88
N GLY A 573 43.23 -25.99 4.69
CA GLY A 573 42.72 -27.10 3.87
C GLY A 573 41.42 -27.76 4.36
N ARG A 574 40.92 -27.38 5.55
CA ARG A 574 39.63 -27.83 6.11
C ARG A 574 38.52 -26.77 6.06
N LEU A 575 38.83 -25.50 5.77
CA LEU A 575 37.86 -24.39 5.79
C LEU A 575 36.70 -24.59 4.79
N PHE A 576 36.98 -25.21 3.65
CA PHE A 576 36.01 -25.42 2.57
C PHE A 576 35.41 -26.84 2.55
N ARG A 577 35.72 -27.69 3.53
CA ARG A 577 35.35 -29.12 3.50
C ARG A 577 34.32 -29.58 4.53
N GLY A 578 33.67 -28.71 5.31
CA GLY A 578 32.71 -29.28 6.27
C GLY A 578 31.72 -28.46 7.07
N HIS A 579 31.79 -27.13 7.23
CA HIS A 579 30.80 -26.45 8.10
C HIS A 579 30.38 -25.03 7.70
N ALA A 580 31.08 -24.36 6.77
CA ALA A 580 30.59 -23.10 6.19
C ALA A 580 29.36 -23.29 5.26
N LEU A 581 29.15 -24.55 4.84
CA LEU A 581 28.01 -25.01 4.05
C LEU A 581 26.71 -25.04 4.86
N ASP A 582 26.76 -25.17 6.20
CA ASP A 582 25.55 -25.39 7.00
C ASP A 582 24.61 -24.18 7.16
N GLU A 583 25.10 -23.00 6.78
CA GLU A 583 24.33 -21.74 6.75
C GLU A 583 23.76 -21.42 5.37
N LEU A 584 24.13 -22.22 4.36
CA LEU A 584 23.48 -22.21 3.06
C LEU A 584 22.20 -23.04 3.15
N SER A 585 21.15 -22.64 2.44
CA SER A 585 19.93 -23.45 2.37
C SER A 585 20.27 -24.87 1.90
N GLU A 586 19.50 -25.88 2.33
CA GLU A 586 19.74 -27.28 1.95
C GLU A 586 19.99 -27.50 0.43
N PRO A 587 19.28 -26.82 -0.48
CA PRO A 587 19.57 -26.86 -1.91
C PRO A 587 20.96 -26.31 -2.29
N CYS A 588 21.42 -25.26 -1.63
CA CYS A 588 22.74 -24.66 -1.85
C CYS A 588 23.87 -25.56 -1.34
N ARG A 589 23.63 -26.39 -0.32
CA ARG A 589 24.58 -27.42 0.13
C ARG A 589 24.73 -28.56 -0.87
N ALA A 590 23.62 -29.02 -1.45
CA ALA A 590 23.63 -30.09 -2.44
C ALA A 590 24.37 -29.68 -3.73
N ALA A 591 24.16 -28.45 -4.21
CA ALA A 591 24.82 -27.94 -5.42
C ALA A 591 26.34 -27.76 -5.28
N LEU A 592 26.82 -27.37 -4.09
CA LEU A 592 28.25 -27.25 -3.79
C LEU A 592 28.95 -28.60 -3.62
N ALA A 593 28.21 -29.67 -3.30
CA ALA A 593 28.78 -31.02 -3.23
C ALA A 593 29.13 -31.59 -4.63
N ASP A 594 28.48 -31.09 -5.69
CA ASP A 594 28.65 -31.53 -7.07
C ASP A 594 29.57 -30.61 -7.91
N ALA A 595 30.03 -29.47 -7.37
CA ALA A 595 30.92 -28.54 -8.05
C ALA A 595 32.39 -29.03 -7.99
N PRO A 596 33.12 -29.13 -9.12
CA PRO A 596 34.52 -29.53 -9.10
C PRO A 596 35.43 -28.38 -8.64
N GLY A 597 36.05 -28.58 -7.47
CA GLY A 597 37.32 -27.97 -7.05
C GLY A 597 37.25 -26.57 -6.47
#